data_AF-A0A6L8GKH1-F1
#
_entry.id   AF-A0A6L8GKH1-F1
#
_cell.length_a   1.000
_cell.length_b   1.000
_cell.length_c   1.000
_cell.angle_alpha   90.00
_cell.angle_beta   90.00
_cell.angle_gamma   90.00
#
_symmetry.space_group_name_H-M   'P 1'
#
loop_
_entity.id
_entity.type
_entity.pdbx_description
1 polymer ?
#
loop_
_entity_poly.entity_id
_entity_poly.type
_entity_poly.pdbx_seq_one_letter_code
_entity_poly.pdbx_strand_id
1 'polypeptide(L)'
;MKRLCEISSRKIKDAVENDELLSFREPLGFLDSWDLLAGSDQSEKARFWCMDKLNDDNAVEIFVKELTSEGWRATVGNLESTRSYSIKMDMLRKFFDVEKFKQRVEEMLRKSEPGSERYAILKRFINAFDDPRSH
;
A
#
# COMPACT_ATOMS: atom_id res chain seq x y z
N MET A 1 19.73 20.02 10.30
CA MET A 1 18.51 19.58 9.59
C MET A 1 18.79 19.20 8.13
N LYS A 2 19.32 20.09 7.25
CA LYS A 2 19.61 19.78 5.83
C LYS A 2 20.38 18.46 5.57
N ARG A 3 21.48 18.21 6.30
CA ARG A 3 22.29 16.97 6.14
C ARG A 3 21.55 15.68 6.47
N LEU A 4 20.57 15.71 7.39
CA LEU A 4 19.79 14.52 7.74
C LEU A 4 18.77 14.18 6.64
N CYS A 5 18.15 15.19 6.03
CA CYS A 5 17.25 15.00 4.90
C CYS A 5 17.97 14.43 3.68
N GLU A 6 19.19 14.90 3.40
CA GLU A 6 20.03 14.39 2.31
C GLU A 6 20.43 12.93 2.51
N ILE A 7 20.83 12.54 3.73
CA ILE A 7 21.19 11.13 4.04
C ILE A 7 19.96 10.22 3.94
N SER A 8 18.82 10.65 4.49
CA SER A 8 17.58 9.85 4.44
C SER A 8 17.05 9.69 3.01
N SER A 9 17.07 10.76 2.21
CA SER A 9 16.71 10.71 0.79
C SER A 9 17.62 9.77 -0.01
N ARG A 10 18.93 9.81 0.24
CA ARG A 10 19.89 8.93 -0.43
C ARG A 10 19.63 7.46 -0.11
N LYS A 11 19.34 7.12 1.15
CA LYS A 11 19.03 5.74 1.54
C LYS A 11 17.76 5.22 0.88
N ILE A 12 16.72 6.05 0.76
CA ILE A 12 15.48 5.65 0.07
C ILE A 12 15.77 5.42 -1.41
N LYS A 13 16.54 6.32 -2.04
CA LYS A 13 16.98 6.16 -3.43
C LYS A 13 17.76 4.85 -3.63
N ASP A 14 18.75 4.57 -2.78
CA ASP A 14 19.56 3.35 -2.88
C ASP A 14 18.68 2.09 -2.69
N ALA A 15 17.71 2.13 -1.78
CA ALA A 15 16.77 1.03 -1.57
C ALA A 15 15.81 0.82 -2.75
N VAL A 16 15.42 1.89 -3.45
CA VAL A 16 14.62 1.83 -4.69
C VAL A 16 15.45 1.22 -5.83
N GLU A 17 16.71 1.64 -5.98
CA GLU A 17 17.61 1.15 -7.04
C GLU A 17 18.02 -0.32 -6.84
N ASN A 18 18.14 -0.77 -5.59
CA ASN A 18 18.53 -2.15 -5.25
C ASN A 18 17.34 -3.09 -4.97
N ASP A 19 16.11 -2.60 -5.13
CA ASP A 19 14.86 -3.33 -4.84
C ASP A 19 14.69 -3.82 -3.38
N GLU A 20 15.47 -3.24 -2.47
CA GLU A 20 15.41 -3.57 -1.05
C GLU A 20 14.19 -2.94 -0.36
N LEU A 21 13.52 -1.99 -1.02
CA LEU A 21 12.41 -1.25 -0.43
C LEU A 21 11.24 -2.15 0.01
N LEU A 22 10.99 -3.24 -0.71
CA LEU A 22 9.94 -4.22 -0.35
C LEU A 22 10.23 -4.98 0.94
N SER A 23 11.49 -4.98 1.42
CA SER A 23 11.84 -5.58 2.71
C SER A 23 11.48 -4.71 3.91
N PHE A 24 11.16 -3.43 3.68
CA PHE A 24 10.73 -2.52 4.74
C PHE A 24 9.28 -2.80 5.12
N ARG A 25 8.92 -2.43 6.36
CA ARG A 25 7.57 -2.65 6.88
C ARG A 25 6.50 -1.84 6.14
N GLU A 26 6.85 -0.63 5.70
CA GLU A 26 5.92 0.36 5.10
C GLU A 26 6.60 1.04 3.89
N PRO A 27 6.85 0.30 2.79
CA PRO A 27 7.54 0.83 1.61
C PRO A 27 6.89 2.10 1.03
N LEU A 28 5.56 2.18 0.97
CA LEU A 28 4.87 3.35 0.46
C LEU A 28 5.01 4.55 1.39
N GLY A 29 5.04 4.34 2.71
CA GLY A 29 5.37 5.37 3.70
C GLY A 29 6.78 5.94 3.53
N PHE A 30 7.76 5.09 3.18
CA PHE A 30 9.12 5.53 2.86
C PHE A 30 9.16 6.34 1.55
N LEU A 31 8.41 5.92 0.52
CA LEU A 31 8.30 6.69 -0.73
C LEU A 31 7.62 8.04 -0.52
N ASP A 32 6.59 8.09 0.32
CA ASP A 32 5.89 9.34 0.67
C ASP A 32 6.83 10.33 1.36
N SER A 33 7.65 9.81 2.27
CA SER A 33 8.69 10.58 2.95
C SER A 33 9.79 11.04 1.99
N TRP A 34 10.10 10.28 0.93
CA TRP A 34 11.14 10.64 -0.02
C TRP A 34 10.82 11.95 -0.74
N ASP A 35 9.57 12.10 -1.18
CA ASP A 35 9.07 13.31 -1.82
C ASP A 35 9.18 14.53 -0.90
N LEU A 36 8.79 14.37 0.37
CA LEU A 36 8.91 15.41 1.41
C LEU A 36 10.37 15.83 1.67
N LEU A 37 11.33 14.91 1.52
CA LEU A 37 12.74 15.13 1.84
C LEU A 37 13.58 15.62 0.66
N ALA A 38 13.20 15.26 -0.57
CA ALA A 38 14.03 15.40 -1.77
C ALA A 38 13.44 16.33 -2.84
N GLY A 39 12.18 16.76 -2.69
CA GLY A 39 11.47 17.61 -3.65
C GLY A 39 10.63 16.83 -4.66
N SER A 40 9.77 17.57 -5.38
CA SER A 40 8.66 17.07 -6.19
C SER A 40 9.02 16.06 -7.28
N ASP A 41 10.25 16.09 -7.80
CA ASP A 41 10.66 15.20 -8.90
C ASP A 41 10.77 13.73 -8.47
N GLN A 42 10.82 13.44 -7.16
CA GLN A 42 10.88 12.06 -6.69
C GLN A 42 9.51 11.37 -6.67
N SER A 43 8.41 12.13 -6.61
CA SER A 43 7.04 11.57 -6.70
C SER A 43 6.85 10.76 -7.98
N GLU A 44 7.34 11.26 -9.11
CA GLU A 44 7.20 10.58 -10.39
C GLU A 44 8.01 9.29 -10.42
N LYS A 45 9.25 9.30 -9.90
CA LYS A 45 10.08 8.09 -9.79
C LYS A 45 9.50 7.05 -8.85
N ALA A 46 8.96 7.48 -7.71
CA ALA A 46 8.27 6.60 -6.78
C ALA A 46 7.05 5.96 -7.45
N ARG A 47 6.27 6.74 -8.22
CA ARG A 47 5.15 6.22 -9.00
C ARG A 47 5.59 5.23 -10.07
N PHE A 48 6.65 5.54 -10.82
CA PHE A 48 7.20 4.61 -11.82
C PHE A 48 7.66 3.30 -11.20
N TRP A 49 8.38 3.36 -10.08
CA TRP A 49 8.79 2.17 -9.34
C TRP A 49 7.58 1.35 -8.87
N CYS A 50 6.58 1.99 -8.27
CA CYS A 50 5.34 1.32 -7.86
C CYS A 50 4.61 0.63 -9.04
N MET A 51 4.56 1.29 -10.20
CA MET A 51 3.94 0.74 -11.41
C MET A 51 4.73 -0.46 -11.97
N ASP A 52 6.06 -0.40 -11.94
CA ASP A 52 6.93 -1.53 -12.34
C ASP A 52 6.66 -2.77 -11.46
N LYS A 53 6.49 -2.55 -10.15
CA LYS A 53 6.20 -3.61 -9.18
C LYS A 53 4.81 -4.22 -9.26
N LEU A 54 3.88 -3.68 -10.06
CA LEU A 54 2.58 -4.33 -10.27
C LEU A 54 2.68 -5.68 -10.99
N ASN A 55 3.80 -5.96 -11.67
CA ASN A 55 4.03 -7.26 -12.29
C ASN A 55 4.50 -8.33 -11.29
N ASP A 56 4.92 -7.93 -10.08
CA ASP A 56 5.34 -8.84 -9.02
C ASP A 56 4.20 -9.09 -8.03
N ASP A 57 3.69 -10.33 -7.99
CA ASP A 57 2.62 -10.74 -7.08
C ASP A 57 3.00 -10.52 -5.60
N ASN A 58 4.26 -10.70 -5.22
CA ASN A 58 4.69 -10.49 -3.83
C ASN A 58 4.68 -9.01 -3.46
N ALA A 59 5.14 -8.15 -4.38
CA ALA A 59 5.11 -6.71 -4.18
C ALA A 59 3.67 -6.19 -4.05
N VAL A 60 2.76 -6.65 -4.91
CA VAL A 60 1.34 -6.29 -4.82
C VAL A 60 0.72 -6.76 -3.50
N GLU A 61 1.07 -7.95 -3.01
CA GLU A 61 0.61 -8.42 -1.70
C GLU A 61 1.09 -7.51 -0.56
N ILE A 62 2.35 -7.05 -0.59
CA ILE A 62 2.91 -6.11 0.38
C ILE A 62 2.16 -4.77 0.33
N PHE A 63 1.96 -4.21 -0.87
CA PHE A 63 1.22 -2.95 -1.03
C PHE A 63 -0.22 -3.06 -0.54
N VAL A 64 -0.89 -4.17 -0.84
CA VAL A 64 -2.25 -4.44 -0.34
C VAL A 64 -2.29 -4.45 1.19
N LYS A 65 -1.32 -5.10 1.85
CA LYS A 65 -1.22 -5.11 3.32
C LYS A 65 -1.02 -3.69 3.88
N GLU A 66 -0.13 -2.90 3.28
CA GLU A 66 0.16 -1.55 3.75
C GLU A 66 -1.01 -0.58 3.55
N LEU A 67 -1.71 -0.71 2.41
CA LEU A 67 -2.84 0.13 2.05
C LEU A 67 -4.12 -0.23 2.82
N THR A 68 -4.23 -1.45 3.35
CA THR A 68 -5.38 -1.89 4.14
C THR A 68 -5.15 -1.57 5.61
N SER A 69 -5.90 -0.60 6.13
CA SER A 69 -5.94 -0.30 7.56
C SER A 69 -6.98 -1.18 8.25
N GLU A 70 -6.69 -1.55 9.49
CA GLU A 70 -7.60 -2.29 10.35
C GLU A 70 -8.00 -1.43 11.56
N GLY A 71 -9.29 -1.45 11.89
CA GLY A 71 -9.83 -0.78 13.06
C GLY A 71 -10.90 -1.60 13.75
N TRP A 72 -11.17 -1.26 15.00
CA TRP A 72 -12.26 -1.84 15.79
C TRP A 72 -13.32 -0.79 16.03
N ARG A 73 -14.58 -1.12 15.70
CA ARG A 73 -15.73 -0.30 16.08
C ARG A 73 -16.47 -0.99 17.22
N ALA A 74 -16.60 -0.27 18.33
CA ALA A 74 -17.47 -0.65 19.43
C ALA A 74 -18.75 0.19 19.34
N THR A 75 -19.91 -0.45 19.32
CA THR A 75 -21.19 0.26 19.35
C THR A 75 -21.67 0.31 20.81
N VAL A 76 -21.84 1.51 21.37
CA VAL A 76 -22.35 1.66 22.75
C VAL A 76 -23.85 1.35 22.74
N GLY A 77 -24.24 0.22 23.34
CA GLY A 77 -25.64 -0.22 23.48
C GLY A 77 -25.86 -1.69 23.17
N ASN A 78 -25.06 -2.26 22.26
CA ASN A 78 -24.94 -3.69 22.02
C ASN A 78 -23.46 -4.06 22.19
N LEU A 79 -23.13 -5.03 23.06
CA LEU A 79 -21.77 -5.48 23.37
C LEU A 79 -21.08 -6.21 22.19
N GLU A 80 -21.21 -5.70 20.96
CA GLU A 80 -20.59 -6.25 19.76
C GLU A 80 -19.44 -5.34 19.32
N SER A 81 -18.24 -5.91 19.32
CA SER A 81 -17.06 -5.29 18.71
C SER A 81 -16.92 -5.83 17.30
N THR A 82 -17.07 -4.97 16.29
CA THR A 82 -16.92 -5.37 14.90
C THR A 82 -15.56 -4.91 14.38
N ARG A 83 -14.81 -5.83 13.79
CA ARG A 83 -13.57 -5.54 13.06
C ARG A 83 -13.92 -4.91 11.72
N SER A 84 -13.37 -3.73 11.44
CA SER A 84 -13.56 -3.01 10.19
C SER A 84 -12.23 -2.83 9.46
N TYR A 85 -12.28 -2.84 8.13
CA TYR A 85 -11.12 -2.57 7.28
C TYR A 85 -11.41 -1.34 6.43
N SER A 86 -10.39 -0.52 6.16
CA SER A 86 -10.48 0.63 5.27
C SER A 86 -9.23 0.73 4.40
N ILE A 87 -9.33 1.44 3.28
CA ILE A 87 -8.22 1.64 2.35
C ILE A 87 -7.63 3.03 2.54
N LYS A 88 -6.30 3.14 2.59
CA LYS A 88 -5.56 4.41 2.57
C LYS A 88 -5.63 5.04 1.17
N MET A 89 -6.78 5.58 0.79
CA MET A 89 -7.03 6.04 -0.58
C MET A 89 -6.08 7.15 -1.06
N ASP A 90 -5.66 8.06 -0.17
CA ASP A 90 -4.73 9.12 -0.56
C ASP A 90 -3.39 8.55 -1.03
N MET A 91 -2.88 7.54 -0.32
CA MET A 91 -1.64 6.84 -0.67
C MET A 91 -1.81 6.03 -1.96
N LEU A 92 -2.95 5.33 -2.12
CA LEU A 92 -3.23 4.58 -3.34
C LEU A 92 -3.32 5.51 -4.57
N ARG A 93 -3.98 6.67 -4.46
CA ARG A 93 -4.06 7.67 -5.54
C ARG A 93 -2.72 8.35 -5.84
N LYS A 94 -1.87 8.51 -4.82
CA LYS A 94 -0.55 9.12 -4.98
C LYS A 94 0.39 8.24 -5.81
N PHE A 95 0.41 6.94 -5.53
CA PHE A 95 1.40 6.03 -6.11
C PHE A 95 0.90 5.17 -7.27
N PHE A 96 -0.42 5.02 -7.42
CA PHE A 96 -0.99 4.09 -8.40
C PHE A 96 -2.11 4.71 -9.21
N ASP A 97 -2.33 4.14 -10.40
CA ASP A 97 -3.62 4.21 -11.06
C ASP A 97 -4.58 3.28 -10.29
N VAL A 98 -5.57 3.87 -9.62
CA VAL A 98 -6.46 3.18 -8.68
C VAL A 98 -7.17 1.99 -9.33
N GLU A 99 -7.70 2.18 -10.54
CA GLU A 99 -8.45 1.14 -11.25
C GLU A 99 -7.52 0.03 -11.73
N LYS A 100 -6.33 0.37 -12.24
CA LYS A 100 -5.35 -0.66 -12.64
C LYS A 100 -4.85 -1.47 -11.45
N PHE A 101 -4.61 -0.81 -10.30
CA PHE A 101 -4.22 -1.50 -9.08
C PHE A 101 -5.32 -2.45 -8.62
N LYS A 102 -6.57 -1.97 -8.54
CA LYS A 102 -7.71 -2.82 -8.19
C LYS A 102 -7.82 -4.02 -9.12
N GLN A 103 -7.77 -3.81 -10.44
CA GLN A 103 -7.84 -4.88 -11.42
C GLN A 103 -6.74 -5.93 -11.17
N ARG A 104 -5.50 -5.48 -10.91
CA ARG A 104 -4.39 -6.39 -10.63
C ARG A 104 -4.61 -7.22 -9.37
N VAL A 105 -5.14 -6.62 -8.31
CA VAL A 105 -5.50 -7.32 -7.06
C VAL A 105 -6.61 -8.35 -7.31
N GLU A 106 -7.63 -8.01 -8.10
CA GLU A 106 -8.69 -8.95 -8.48
C GLU A 106 -8.15 -10.14 -9.29
N GLU A 107 -7.26 -9.89 -10.24
CA GLU A 107 -6.62 -10.95 -11.03
C GLU A 107 -5.83 -11.91 -10.13
N MET A 108 -5.08 -11.38 -9.17
CA MET A 108 -4.38 -12.20 -8.17
C MET A 108 -5.34 -12.97 -7.28
N LEU A 109 -6.44 -12.35 -6.86
CA LEU A 109 -7.44 -13.00 -6.02
C LEU A 109 -8.07 -14.19 -6.74
N ARG A 110 -8.40 -14.06 -8.03
CA ARG A 110 -8.96 -15.15 -8.86
C ARG A 110 -7.99 -16.33 -9.01
N LYS A 111 -6.68 -16.06 -9.02
CA LYS A 111 -5.62 -17.07 -9.12
C LYS A 111 -5.23 -17.67 -7.76
N SER A 112 -5.63 -17.05 -6.65
CA SER A 112 -5.24 -17.47 -5.30
C SER A 112 -6.14 -18.60 -4.79
N GLU A 113 -5.54 -19.55 -4.09
CA GLU A 113 -6.28 -20.67 -3.47
C GLU A 113 -7.22 -20.16 -2.37
N PRO A 114 -8.53 -20.48 -2.42
CA PRO A 114 -9.47 -20.14 -1.37
C PRO A 114 -9.03 -20.69 -0.01
N GLY A 115 -8.96 -19.82 1.00
CA GLY A 115 -8.53 -20.19 2.36
C GLY A 115 -7.04 -19.97 2.64
N SER A 116 -6.22 -19.70 1.61
CA SER A 116 -4.84 -19.27 1.81
C SER A 116 -4.75 -17.88 2.47
N GLU A 117 -3.63 -17.59 3.13
CA GLU A 117 -3.38 -16.27 3.71
C GLU A 117 -3.46 -15.17 2.65
N ARG A 118 -2.81 -15.39 1.49
CA ARG A 118 -2.86 -14.51 0.33
C ARG A 118 -4.30 -14.22 -0.10
N TYR A 119 -5.13 -15.25 -0.25
CA TYR A 119 -6.55 -15.07 -0.59
C TYR A 119 -7.27 -14.19 0.44
N ALA A 120 -7.02 -14.40 1.74
CA ALA A 120 -7.63 -13.61 2.80
C ALA A 120 -7.21 -12.12 2.74
N ILE A 121 -5.92 -11.84 2.49
CA ILE A 121 -5.37 -10.48 2.36
C ILE A 121 -6.01 -9.75 1.17
N LEU A 122 -5.96 -10.35 -0.02
CA LEU A 122 -6.49 -9.75 -1.25
C LEU A 122 -8.00 -9.53 -1.15
N LYS A 123 -8.73 -10.50 -0.58
CA LYS A 123 -10.18 -10.40 -0.38
C LYS A 123 -10.55 -9.29 0.59
N ARG A 124 -9.80 -9.10 1.67
CA ARG A 124 -10.03 -7.99 2.62
C ARG A 124 -9.90 -6.65 1.92
N PHE A 125 -8.87 -6.48 1.09
CA PHE A 125 -8.68 -5.26 0.33
C PHE A 125 -9.83 -4.98 -0.62
N ILE A 126 -10.23 -5.95 -1.46
CA ILE A 126 -11.34 -5.77 -2.41
C ILE A 126 -12.64 -5.42 -1.68
N ASN A 127 -12.95 -6.16 -0.59
CA ASN A 127 -14.14 -5.87 0.21
C ASN A 127 -14.09 -4.46 0.82
N ALA A 128 -12.94 -4.04 1.36
CA ALA A 128 -12.78 -2.71 1.94
C ALA A 128 -12.84 -1.61 0.86
N PHE A 129 -12.31 -1.88 -0.34
CA PHE A 129 -12.34 -0.96 -1.47
C PHE A 129 -13.76 -0.74 -1.98
N ASP A 130 -14.57 -1.79 -2.06
CA ASP A 130 -15.95 -1.71 -2.53
C ASP A 130 -16.95 -1.26 -1.45
N ASP A 131 -16.51 -1.17 -0.18
CA ASP A 131 -17.36 -0.64 0.91
C ASP A 131 -17.51 0.89 0.74
N PRO A 132 -18.74 1.40 0.53
CA PRO A 132 -18.98 2.84 0.38
C PRO A 132 -18.66 3.65 1.64
N ARG A 133 -18.40 3.01 2.79
CA ARG A 133 -18.00 3.66 4.05
C ARG A 133 -16.49 3.79 4.23
N SER A 134 -15.70 3.31 3.27
CA SER A 134 -14.23 3.33 3.31
C SER A 134 -13.59 4.52 2.59
N HIS A 135 -14.39 5.38 1.94
CA HIS A 135 -13.95 6.54 1.15
C HIS A 135 -14.34 7.87 1.78
#